data_AF-A0A5J4SRE0-F1
#
_entry.id   AF-A0A5J4SRE0-F1
#
_cell.length_a   1.000
_cell.length_b   1.000
_cell.length_c   1.000
_cell.angle_alpha   90.00
_cell.angle_beta   90.00
_cell.angle_gamma   90.00
#
_symmetry.space_group_name_H-M   'P 1'
#
loop_
_entity.id
_entity.type
_entity.pdbx_description
1 polymer ?
#
loop_
_entity_poly.entity_id
_entity_poly.type
_entity_poly.pdbx_seq_one_letter_code
_entity_poly.pdbx_strand_id
1 'polypeptide(L)'
;MHPVKNWQYSQTDVIILNSLANLPKVSNRLTNYGNVSSFLDNDAAGKNAVQELRSFCKQVNDQSVFYATYKDLNEYLCGRKQVQKKRQSRGIKR
;
A
#
# COMPACT_ATOMS: atom_id res chain seq x y z
N MET A 1 2.79 21.39 -31.08
CA MET A 1 3.45 20.65 -29.98
C MET A 1 2.53 20.72 -28.77
N HIS A 2 1.93 19.60 -28.34
CA HIS A 2 1.12 19.58 -27.11
C HIS A 2 2.05 19.50 -25.89
N PRO A 3 1.86 20.32 -24.85
CA PRO A 3 2.71 20.25 -23.66
C PRO A 3 2.55 18.90 -22.98
N VAL A 4 3.66 18.22 -22.80
CA VAL A 4 3.78 16.93 -22.13
C VAL A 4 3.31 17.11 -20.69
N LYS A 5 2.41 16.23 -20.21
CA LYS A 5 1.86 16.21 -18.85
C LYS A 5 2.92 16.57 -17.80
N ASN A 6 2.63 17.59 -16.99
CA ASN A 6 3.39 17.94 -15.79
C ASN A 6 3.41 16.73 -14.83
N TRP A 7 4.48 15.94 -14.88
CA TRP A 7 4.70 14.88 -13.89
C TRP A 7 5.19 15.54 -12.61
N GLN A 8 4.27 15.73 -11.65
CA GLN A 8 4.65 16.11 -10.30
C GLN A 8 5.43 14.95 -9.69
N TYR A 9 6.74 15.12 -9.53
CA TYR A 9 7.57 14.17 -8.80
C TYR A 9 7.09 14.16 -7.35
N SER A 10 6.52 13.02 -6.93
CA SER A 10 6.25 12.75 -5.52
C SER A 10 7.59 12.62 -4.80
N GLN A 11 7.72 13.23 -3.62
CA GLN A 11 8.88 13.07 -2.71
C GLN A 11 8.86 11.70 -2.00
N THR A 12 8.15 10.72 -2.54
CA THR A 12 7.93 9.41 -1.92
C THR A 12 8.24 8.32 -2.93
N ASP A 13 9.13 7.41 -2.52
CA ASP A 13 9.41 6.19 -3.25
C ASP A 13 8.39 5.10 -2.94
N VAL A 14 8.03 4.32 -3.95
CA VAL A 14 7.12 3.17 -3.80
C VAL A 14 7.86 1.92 -4.23
N ILE A 15 7.90 0.92 -3.34
CA ILE A 15 8.53 -0.37 -3.60
C ILE A 15 7.43 -1.43 -3.62
N ILE A 16 7.24 -2.07 -4.78
CA ILE A 16 6.34 -3.22 -4.91
C ILE A 16 7.18 -4.49 -4.82
N LEU A 17 7.04 -5.22 -3.71
CA LEU A 17 7.83 -6.44 -3.47
C LEU A 17 7.44 -7.59 -4.40
N ASN A 18 6.20 -7.63 -4.89
CA ASN A 18 5.53 -8.77 -5.55
C ASN A 18 5.42 -10.05 -4.71
N SER A 19 6.31 -10.26 -3.74
CA SER A 19 6.30 -11.34 -2.77
C SER A 19 7.13 -10.97 -1.55
N LEU A 20 6.75 -11.45 -0.36
CA LEU A 20 7.54 -11.30 0.85
C LEU A 20 8.94 -11.94 0.75
N ALA A 21 9.14 -12.91 -0.16
CA ALA A 21 10.46 -13.47 -0.45
C ALA A 21 11.47 -12.43 -0.97
N ASN A 22 11.01 -11.26 -1.43
CA ASN A 22 11.87 -10.16 -1.85
C ASN A 22 12.16 -9.15 -0.74
N LEU A 23 11.57 -9.29 0.45
CA LEU A 23 11.80 -8.38 1.58
C LEU A 23 13.29 -8.31 1.99
N PRO A 24 14.03 -9.43 2.08
CA PRO A 24 15.46 -9.38 2.43
C PRO A 24 16.30 -8.65 1.39
N LYS A 25 15.86 -8.61 0.12
CA LYS A 25 16.59 -7.94 -0.98
C LYS A 25 16.51 -6.42 -0.89
N VAL A 26 15.52 -5.89 -0.18
CA VAL A 26 15.28 -4.44 -0.06
C VAL A 26 15.63 -3.88 1.31
N SER A 27 15.98 -4.72 2.29
CA SER A 27 16.27 -4.31 3.67
C SER A 27 17.32 -3.19 3.74
N ASN A 28 18.46 -3.37 3.07
CA ASN A 28 19.54 -2.37 2.99
C ASN A 28 19.11 -1.04 2.36
N ARG A 29 18.09 -1.06 1.50
CA ARG A 29 17.53 0.17 0.92
C ARG A 29 16.59 0.84 1.92
N LEU A 30 15.75 0.07 2.59
CA LEU A 30 14.73 0.55 3.52
C LEU A 30 15.31 1.18 4.79
N THR A 31 16.49 0.75 5.25
CA THR A 31 17.20 1.35 6.41
C THR A 31 17.54 2.84 6.22
N ASN A 32 17.64 3.30 4.97
CA ASN A 32 17.94 4.69 4.64
C ASN A 32 16.71 5.62 4.72
N TYR A 33 15.50 5.07 4.85
CA TYR A 33 14.28 5.86 4.94
C TYR A 33 14.00 6.25 6.40
N GLY A 34 13.67 7.52 6.63
CA GLY A 34 13.22 7.99 7.94
C GLY A 34 11.86 7.43 8.35
N ASN A 35 11.00 7.12 7.37
CA ASN A 35 9.66 6.58 7.59
C ASN A 35 9.30 5.55 6.51
N VAL A 36 8.78 4.40 6.92
CA VAL A 36 8.28 3.35 6.02
C VAL A 36 6.80 3.09 6.33
N SER A 37 5.92 3.32 5.36
CA SER A 37 4.51 2.92 5.44
C SER A 37 4.32 1.56 4.78
N SER A 38 3.93 0.55 5.54
CA SER A 38 3.77 -0.83 5.03
C SER A 38 2.32 -1.14 4.70
N PHE A 39 2.11 -1.68 3.50
CA PHE A 39 0.80 -2.14 3.01
C PHE A 39 0.91 -3.63 2.64
N LEU A 40 0.90 -4.50 3.66
CA LEU A 40 1.01 -5.95 3.50
C LEU A 40 -0.34 -6.64 3.71
N ASP A 41 -0.43 -7.92 3.33
CA ASP A 41 -1.63 -8.74 3.53
C ASP A 41 -1.96 -8.88 5.02
N ASN A 42 -3.25 -9.02 5.35
CA ASN A 42 -3.74 -9.15 6.73
C ASN A 42 -3.61 -10.56 7.32
N ASP A 43 -2.78 -11.40 6.72
CA ASP A 43 -2.51 -12.75 7.19
C ASP A 43 -1.31 -12.80 8.16
N ALA A 44 -0.99 -14.00 8.64
CA ALA A 44 0.13 -14.20 9.56
C ALA A 44 1.48 -13.84 8.93
N ALA A 45 1.66 -14.10 7.62
CA ALA A 45 2.92 -13.81 6.93
C ALA A 45 3.14 -12.31 6.80
N GLY A 46 2.11 -11.54 6.42
CA GLY A 46 2.15 -10.09 6.37
C GLY A 46 2.44 -9.46 7.73
N LYS A 47 1.80 -9.94 8.80
CA LYS A 47 2.06 -9.47 10.17
C LYS A 47 3.49 -9.75 10.63
N ASN A 48 4.03 -10.94 10.33
CA ASN A 48 5.42 -11.27 10.63
C ASN A 48 6.40 -10.38 9.86
N ALA A 49 6.12 -10.10 8.58
CA ALA A 49 6.92 -9.19 7.78
C ALA A 49 6.92 -7.74 8.30
N VAL A 50 5.82 -7.26 8.91
CA VAL A 50 5.81 -5.97 9.61
C VAL A 50 6.76 -5.98 10.82
N GLN A 51 6.82 -7.07 11.57
CA GLN A 51 7.77 -7.19 12.68
C GLN A 51 9.22 -7.25 12.19
N GLU A 52 9.46 -7.96 11.08
CA GLU A 52 10.76 -7.98 10.43
C GLU A 52 11.18 -6.57 9.99
N LEU A 53 10.29 -5.82 9.33
CA LEU A 53 10.52 -4.42 8.96
C LEU A 53 10.90 -3.56 10.16
N ARG A 54 10.21 -3.73 11.31
CA ARG A 54 10.50 -3.00 12.54
C ARG A 54 11.87 -3.32 13.13
N SER A 55 12.45 -4.48 12.83
CA SER A 55 13.77 -4.86 13.32
C SER A 55 14.91 -4.05 12.68
N PHE A 56 14.73 -3.52 11.47
CA PHE A 56 15.78 -2.83 10.72
C PHE A 56 15.40 -1.43 10.21
N CYS A 57 14.12 -1.06 10.18
CA CYS A 57 13.69 0.29 9.80
C CYS A 57 13.58 1.19 11.03
N LYS A 58 13.94 2.47 10.89
CA LYS A 58 13.83 3.47 11.97
C LYS A 58 12.39 3.69 12.46
N GLN A 59 11.46 3.71 11.52
CA GLN A 59 10.02 3.84 11.81
C GLN A 59 9.22 3.08 10.77
N VAL A 60 8.27 2.27 11.25
CA VAL A 60 7.33 1.52 10.42
C VAL A 60 5.90 1.85 10.81
N ASN A 61 5.15 2.43 9.89
CA ASN A 61 3.73 2.70 10.03
C ASN A 61 2.94 1.58 9.34
N ASP A 62 2.35 0.70 10.14
CA ASP A 62 1.51 -0.38 9.63
C ASP A 62 0.15 0.17 9.16
N GLN A 63 -0.05 0.21 7.84
CA GLN A 63 -1.26 0.75 7.22
C GLN A 63 -2.38 -0.30 7.10
N SER A 64 -2.12 -1.54 7.53
CA SER A 64 -3.12 -2.62 7.50
C SER A 64 -4.38 -2.31 8.30
N VAL A 65 -4.26 -1.43 9.30
CA VAL A 65 -5.38 -0.88 10.09
C VAL A 65 -6.48 -0.27 9.23
N PHE A 66 -6.16 0.33 8.08
CA PHE A 66 -7.15 0.96 7.20
C PHE A 66 -8.02 -0.03 6.41
N TYR A 67 -7.58 -1.28 6.36
CA TYR A 67 -8.26 -2.36 5.64
C TYR A 67 -8.34 -3.64 6.47
N ALA A 68 -8.40 -3.51 7.81
CA ALA A 68 -8.33 -4.64 8.74
C ALA A 68 -9.42 -5.73 8.53
N THR A 69 -10.55 -5.39 7.91
CA THR A 69 -11.64 -6.32 7.59
C THR A 69 -11.50 -7.00 6.22
N TYR A 70 -10.42 -6.72 5.48
CA TYR A 70 -10.15 -7.24 4.14
C TYR A 70 -8.90 -8.12 4.18
N LYS A 71 -8.77 -9.06 3.24
CA LYS A 71 -7.57 -9.90 3.14
C LYS A 71 -6.34 -9.07 2.82
N ASP A 72 -6.47 -8.11 1.91
CA ASP A 72 -5.35 -7.32 1.41
C ASP A 72 -5.81 -5.94 0.90
N LEU A 73 -4.84 -5.09 0.57
CA LEU A 73 -5.10 -3.75 0.05
C LEU A 73 -5.89 -3.80 -1.27
N ASN A 74 -5.65 -4.79 -2.13
CA ASN A 74 -6.32 -4.88 -3.43
C ASN A 74 -7.82 -5.16 -3.25
N GLU A 75 -8.17 -6.08 -2.34
CA GLU A 75 -9.56 -6.39 -2.01
C GLU A 75 -10.28 -5.16 -1.46
N TYR A 76 -9.64 -4.42 -0.54
CA TYR A 76 -10.16 -3.17 -0.01
C TYR A 76 -10.44 -2.12 -1.11
N LEU A 77 -9.45 -1.88 -1.98
CA LEU A 77 -9.58 -0.90 -3.05
C LEU A 77 -10.64 -1.30 -4.08
N CYS A 78 -10.71 -2.58 -4.45
CA CYS A 78 -11.73 -3.11 -5.34
C CYS A 78 -13.14 -2.99 -4.73
N GLY A 79 -13.30 -3.36 -3.45
CA GLY A 79 -14.55 -3.21 -2.71
C GLY A 79 -15.03 -1.76 -2.67
N ARG A 80 -14.12 -0.80 -2.39
CA ARG A 80 -14.45 0.64 -2.39
C ARG A 80 -14.93 1.14 -3.76
N LYS A 81 -14.25 0.73 -4.84
CA LYS A 81 -14.66 1.08 -6.21
C LYS A 81 -16.06 0.57 -6.54
N GLN A 82 -16.43 -0.63 -6.09
CA GLN A 82 -17.77 -1.18 -6.29
C GLN A 82 -18.84 -0.39 -5.53
N VAL A 83 -18.58 -0.02 -4.27
CA VAL A 83 -19.49 0.82 -3.48
C VAL A 83 -19.70 2.18 -4.17
N GLN A 84 -18.63 2.81 -4.67
CA GLN A 84 -18.72 4.08 -5.38
C GLN A 84 -19.54 3.97 -6.67
N LYS A 85 -19.34 2.93 -7.48
CA LYS A 85 -20.16 2.67 -8.68
C LYS A 85 -21.64 2.47 -8.35
N LYS A 86 -21.97 1.73 -7.29
CA LYS A 86 -23.36 1.55 -6.83
C LYS A 86 -24.01 2.85 -6.36
N ARG A 87 -23.26 3.75 -5.71
CA ARG A 87 -23.78 5.07 -5.31
C ARG A 87 -24.06 5.96 -6.53
N GLN A 88 -23.21 5.92 -7.54
CA GLN A 88 -23.40 6.67 -8.79
C GLN A 88 -24.59 6.14 -9.60
N SER A 89 -24.81 4.82 -9.66
CA SER A 89 -25.95 4.26 -10.39
C SER A 89 -27.30 4.47 -9.68
N ARG A 90 -27.33 4.55 -8.33
CA ARG A 90 -28.56 4.84 -7.58
C ARG A 90 -29.00 6.31 -7.63
N GLY A 91 -28.08 7.24 -7.91
CA GLY A 91 -28.40 8.66 -8.12
C GLY A 91 -28.94 8.98 -9.52
N ILE A 92 -28.89 8.01 -10.45
CA ILE A 92 -29.47 8.09 -11.78
C ILE A 92 -30.76 7.27 -11.78
N LYS A 93 -31.80 7.76 -11.11
CA LYS A 93 -33.18 7.38 -11.40
C LYS A 93 -33.92 8.67 -11.71
N ARG A 94 -34.26 8.85 -12.99
CA ARG A 94 -35.26 9.82 -13.45
C ARG A 94 -36.64 9.29 -13.11
#